data_AF-A0A835HJH3-F1
#
_entry.id   AF-A0A835HJH3-F1
#
_cell.length_a   1.000
_cell.length_b   1.000
_cell.length_c   1.000
_cell.angle_alpha   90.00
_cell.angle_beta   90.00
_cell.angle_gamma   90.00
#
_symmetry.space_group_name_H-M   'P 1'
#
loop_
_entity.id
_entity.type
_entity.pdbx_description
1 polymer ?
#
loop_
_entity_poly.entity_id
_entity_poly.type
_entity_poly.pdbx_seq_one_letter_code
_entity_poly.pdbx_strand_id
1 'polypeptide(L)'
;MSFGSHARKDWSASFESRMMFSRFCLIYLQIQFLQRPLAQLISVLRAPKGKEGYASIGGGSPLRKITDEQAQALKMALEAKELHDPFTEEAVQQIKKDGITRLVVLPLYPQYSISTSGSSIRLLQSIFREDSYLSRLPVSIIQSWYQREGYIKSMADLIEKELQSFSKPDEVMIFFSAHGVPVTYVEDAGDPYRDQMEDCIRLIMQELKARGTANNHTLAYQSRVGPVQWLKPYTDEVLVELGQNGVKNLLAVPVRYVYMLLDNMRVVGDHC
;
A
#
# COMPACT_ATOMS: atom_id res chain seq x y z
N MET A 1 -7.11 1.78 -8.35
CA MET A 1 -7.40 2.66 -7.19
C MET A 1 -6.32 2.53 -6.11
N SER A 2 -5.74 3.64 -5.70
CA SER A 2 -4.77 3.75 -4.58
C SER A 2 -5.05 5.06 -3.83
N PHE A 3 -4.61 5.16 -2.58
CA PHE A 3 -4.45 6.46 -1.93
C PHE A 3 -3.28 7.20 -2.57
N GLY A 4 -3.55 8.00 -3.61
CA GLY A 4 -2.52 8.87 -4.19
C GLY A 4 -2.12 9.94 -3.18
N SER A 5 -0.83 9.99 -2.81
CA SER A 5 -0.28 11.18 -2.18
C SER A 5 0.09 12.20 -3.26
N HIS A 6 -0.39 13.43 -3.11
CA HIS A 6 -0.18 14.48 -4.09
C HIS A 6 1.31 14.78 -4.26
N ALA A 7 1.78 14.75 -5.51
CA ALA A 7 3.00 15.41 -5.94
C ALA A 7 2.77 16.93 -6.03
N ARG A 8 2.55 17.60 -4.90
CA ARG A 8 2.81 19.04 -4.81
C ARG A 8 3.91 19.31 -3.79
N LYS A 9 4.77 20.28 -4.12
CA LYS A 9 5.91 20.74 -3.31
C LYS A 9 5.49 21.37 -1.96
N ASP A 10 4.18 21.43 -1.66
CA ASP A 10 3.59 22.03 -0.47
C ASP A 10 2.84 20.99 0.38
N TRP A 11 3.60 20.22 1.17
CA TRP A 11 3.04 19.47 2.30
C TRP A 11 2.36 20.46 3.26
N SER A 12 1.03 20.40 3.37
CA SER A 12 0.22 21.32 4.19
C SER A 12 -0.70 20.55 5.14
N ALA A 13 -1.04 21.15 6.27
CA ALA A 13 -2.02 20.58 7.23
C ALA A 13 -3.38 20.26 6.58
N SER A 14 -3.70 20.90 5.45
CA SER A 14 -4.89 20.58 4.64
C SER A 14 -4.81 19.20 3.97
N PHE A 15 -3.62 18.73 3.61
CA PHE A 15 -3.39 17.43 2.98
C PHE A 15 -3.44 16.27 3.99
N GLU A 16 -2.76 16.39 5.14
CA GLU A 16 -2.90 15.40 6.22
C GLU A 16 -4.34 15.34 6.73
N SER A 17 -4.97 16.52 6.87
CA SER A 17 -6.38 16.60 7.22
C SER A 17 -7.21 15.90 6.17
N ARG A 18 -7.05 16.12 4.86
CA ARG A 18 -7.76 15.36 3.81
C ARG A 18 -7.47 13.85 3.80
N MET A 19 -6.28 13.40 4.18
CA MET A 19 -5.95 11.97 4.29
C MET A 19 -6.62 11.33 5.53
N MET A 20 -6.68 12.07 6.65
CA MET A 20 -7.44 11.69 7.85
C MET A 20 -8.96 11.90 7.71
N PHE A 21 -9.42 12.81 6.83
CA PHE A 21 -10.82 13.21 6.59
C PHE A 21 -11.46 12.52 5.39
N SER A 22 -10.67 11.97 4.47
CA SER A 22 -11.15 10.86 3.66
C SER A 22 -11.66 9.85 4.68
N ARG A 23 -12.93 9.43 4.59
CA ARG A 23 -13.66 8.44 5.41
C ARG A 23 -12.97 7.05 5.57
N PHE A 24 -11.66 7.02 5.43
CA PHE A 24 -10.80 5.98 4.95
C PHE A 24 -9.70 5.65 5.97
N CYS A 25 -9.38 6.58 6.88
CA CYS A 25 -8.44 6.37 8.00
C CYS A 25 -9.19 6.43 9.34
N LEU A 26 -10.21 5.58 9.52
CA LEU A 26 -11.01 5.58 10.75
C LEU A 26 -10.34 4.77 11.85
N ILE A 27 -9.40 5.37 12.59
CA ILE A 27 -9.26 4.98 14.01
C ILE A 27 -10.66 5.14 14.59
N TYR A 28 -11.33 4.04 14.91
CA TYR A 28 -12.69 4.04 15.43
C TYR A 28 -12.70 4.76 16.78
N LEU A 29 -12.96 6.07 16.76
CA LEU A 29 -13.43 6.79 17.94
C LEU A 29 -14.94 6.59 18.00
N GLN A 30 -15.41 6.06 19.13
CA GLN A 30 -16.83 5.80 19.40
C GLN A 30 -17.73 7.05 19.33
N ILE A 31 -17.14 8.26 19.27
CA ILE A 31 -17.87 9.53 19.23
C ILE A 31 -17.65 10.22 17.88
N GLN A 32 -18.57 9.97 16.95
CA GLN A 32 -18.46 10.35 15.53
C GLN A 32 -18.36 11.87 15.28
N PHE A 33 -18.91 12.71 16.17
CA PHE A 33 -18.87 14.18 16.01
C PHE A 33 -17.54 14.82 16.44
N LEU A 34 -16.74 14.15 17.28
CA LEU A 34 -15.40 14.63 17.70
C LEU A 34 -14.28 14.19 16.75
N GLN A 35 -14.57 13.28 15.82
CA GLN A 35 -13.58 12.76 14.87
C GLN A 35 -12.96 13.85 14.02
N ARG A 36 -13.77 14.81 13.53
CA ARG A 36 -13.29 15.91 12.67
C ARG A 36 -12.34 16.88 13.39
N PRO A 37 -12.70 17.50 14.54
CA PRO A 37 -11.80 18.42 15.22
C PRO A 37 -10.52 17.72 15.73
N LEU A 38 -10.62 16.48 16.20
CA LEU A 38 -9.46 15.72 16.66
C LEU A 38 -8.53 15.33 15.50
N ALA A 39 -9.09 14.93 14.35
CA ALA A 39 -8.32 14.64 13.16
C ALA A 39 -7.59 15.88 12.63
N GLN A 40 -8.22 17.07 12.67
CA GLN A 40 -7.56 18.34 12.30
C GLN A 40 -6.37 18.62 13.21
N LEU A 41 -6.55 18.44 14.52
CA LEU A 41 -5.47 18.65 15.48
C LEU A 41 -4.31 17.67 15.24
N ILE A 42 -4.59 16.38 15.08
CA ILE A 42 -3.56 15.35 14.80
C ILE A 42 -2.85 15.63 13.47
N SER A 43 -3.57 16.08 12.45
CA SER A 43 -3.02 16.46 11.12
C SER A 43 -2.21 17.75 11.13
N VAL A 44 -2.47 18.67 12.06
CA VAL A 44 -1.61 19.87 12.20
C VAL A 44 -0.32 19.49 12.92
N LEU A 45 -0.41 18.60 13.91
CA LEU A 45 0.72 18.15 14.71
C LEU A 45 1.66 17.21 13.95
N ARG A 46 1.17 16.46 12.96
CA ARG A 46 1.97 15.53 12.16
C ARG A 46 2.55 16.14 10.88
N ALA A 47 1.94 17.21 10.37
CA ALA A 47 2.38 17.95 9.19
C ALA A 47 3.90 18.22 9.15
N PRO A 48 4.56 18.65 10.24
CA PRO A 48 6.01 18.89 10.23
C PRO A 48 6.82 17.61 10.02
N LYS A 49 6.49 16.53 10.75
CA LYS A 49 7.22 15.24 10.66
C LYS A 49 7.09 14.59 9.30
N GLY A 50 5.89 14.61 8.70
CA GLY A 50 5.71 14.03 7.36
C GLY A 50 6.35 14.87 6.25
N LYS A 51 6.44 16.20 6.40
CA LYS A 51 7.17 17.07 5.47
C LYS A 51 8.68 16.77 5.47
N GLU A 52 9.26 16.54 6.64
CA GLU A 52 10.67 16.11 6.77
C GLU A 52 10.91 14.75 6.09
N GLY A 53 9.99 13.79 6.27
CA GLY A 53 10.06 12.48 5.61
C GLY A 53 9.95 12.53 4.07
N TYR A 54 9.14 13.43 3.52
CA TYR A 54 9.08 13.61 2.07
C TYR A 54 10.29 14.40 1.53
N ALA A 55 10.85 15.32 2.31
CA ALA A 55 12.06 16.05 1.93
C ALA A 55 13.28 15.11 1.81
N SER A 56 13.41 14.11 2.70
CA SER A 56 14.52 13.14 2.67
C SER A 56 14.49 12.18 1.47
N ILE A 57 13.34 12.04 0.80
CA ILE A 57 13.18 11.21 -0.41
C ILE A 57 13.08 12.02 -1.71
N GLY A 58 13.47 13.31 -1.70
CA GLY A 58 13.50 14.15 -2.90
C GLY A 58 12.35 15.15 -3.05
N GLY A 59 11.54 15.35 -2.01
CA GLY A 59 10.57 16.45 -1.91
C GLY A 59 9.19 16.18 -2.52
N GLY A 60 8.85 14.93 -2.83
CA GLY A 60 7.55 14.53 -3.37
C GLY A 60 7.37 13.01 -3.40
N SER A 61 6.14 12.55 -3.61
CA SER A 61 5.83 11.12 -3.70
C SER A 61 6.10 10.57 -5.11
N PRO A 62 6.92 9.51 -5.27
CA PRO A 62 7.13 8.88 -6.58
C PRO A 62 5.88 8.10 -7.07
N LEU A 63 4.90 7.88 -6.18
CA LEU A 63 3.72 7.05 -6.43
C LEU A 63 2.99 7.41 -7.72
N ARG A 64 2.86 8.71 -8.02
CA ARG A 64 2.13 9.17 -9.20
C ARG A 64 2.78 8.69 -10.48
N LYS A 65 4.08 8.98 -10.64
CA LYS A 65 4.85 8.61 -11.83
C LYS A 65 4.77 7.11 -12.10
N ILE A 66 4.95 6.30 -11.05
CA ILE A 66 4.94 4.83 -11.17
C ILE A 66 3.51 4.31 -11.46
N THR A 67 2.48 4.97 -10.93
CA THR A 67 1.07 4.65 -11.26
C THR A 67 0.78 4.89 -12.73
N ASP A 68 1.24 6.00 -13.28
CA ASP A 68 1.06 6.35 -14.70
C ASP A 68 1.81 5.36 -15.61
N GLU A 69 3.02 4.94 -15.23
CA GLU A 69 3.80 3.94 -15.98
C GLU A 69 3.12 2.56 -16.00
N GLN A 70 2.62 2.09 -14.85
CA GLN A 70 1.91 0.81 -14.75
C GLN A 70 0.58 0.82 -15.51
N ALA A 71 -0.15 1.93 -15.40
CA ALA A 71 -1.34 2.23 -16.17
C ALA A 71 -1.10 2.08 -17.67
N GLN A 72 -0.01 2.68 -18.16
CA GLN A 72 0.34 2.65 -19.57
C GLN A 72 0.79 1.25 -20.03
N ALA A 73 1.56 0.53 -19.22
CA ALA A 73 1.94 -0.85 -19.51
C ALA A 73 0.72 -1.77 -19.59
N LEU A 74 -0.23 -1.62 -18.66
CA LEU A 74 -1.49 -2.35 -18.67
C LEU A 74 -2.35 -1.97 -19.89
N LYS A 75 -2.40 -0.69 -20.25
CA LYS A 75 -3.09 -0.20 -21.45
C LYS A 75 -2.56 -0.88 -22.71
N MET A 76 -1.23 -0.95 -22.87
CA MET A 76 -0.59 -1.61 -24.00
C MET A 76 -0.91 -3.10 -24.03
N ALA A 77 -0.88 -3.78 -22.88
CA ALA A 77 -1.23 -5.20 -22.78
C ALA A 77 -2.72 -5.48 -23.07
N LEU A 78 -3.61 -4.51 -22.84
CA LEU A 78 -5.05 -4.63 -23.03
C LEU A 78 -5.57 -4.00 -24.34
N GLU A 79 -4.70 -3.44 -25.18
CA GLU A 79 -5.07 -2.66 -26.37
C GLU A 79 -6.10 -1.54 -26.09
N ALA A 80 -6.12 -1.00 -24.86
CA ALA A 80 -7.14 -0.06 -24.41
C ALA A 80 -6.87 1.37 -24.90
N LYS A 81 -7.91 2.18 -25.12
CA LYS A 81 -7.76 3.44 -25.86
C LYS A 81 -7.26 4.64 -25.05
N GLU A 82 -7.46 4.73 -23.74
CA GLU A 82 -6.88 5.80 -22.91
C GLU A 82 -6.99 5.47 -21.42
N LEU A 83 -6.01 5.90 -20.61
CA LEU A 83 -6.11 5.89 -19.16
C LEU A 83 -5.89 7.32 -18.66
N HIS A 84 -6.86 7.85 -17.94
CA HIS A 84 -6.78 9.14 -17.26
C HIS A 84 -6.60 8.87 -15.77
N ASP A 85 -5.85 9.71 -15.05
CA ASP A 85 -5.77 9.73 -13.58
C ASP A 85 -6.50 10.95 -12.96
N PRO A 86 -7.84 10.96 -12.98
CA PRO A 86 -8.63 11.95 -12.27
C PRO A 86 -8.96 11.53 -10.83
N PHE A 87 -9.32 12.50 -9.99
CA PHE A 87 -10.03 12.22 -8.73
C PHE A 87 -11.26 11.35 -8.99
N THR A 88 -11.74 10.59 -8.00
CA THR A 88 -12.89 9.68 -8.17
C THR A 88 -14.08 10.35 -8.86
N GLU A 89 -14.34 11.63 -8.56
CA GLU A 89 -15.40 12.44 -9.13
C GLU A 89 -15.16 12.79 -10.61
N GLU A 90 -13.93 13.17 -10.97
CA GLU A 90 -13.52 13.48 -12.34
C GLU A 90 -13.48 12.19 -13.20
N ALA A 91 -13.06 11.06 -12.61
CA ALA A 91 -13.08 9.73 -13.25
C ALA A 91 -14.50 9.34 -13.63
N VAL A 92 -15.44 9.59 -12.73
CA VAL A 92 -16.85 9.34 -12.94
C VAL A 92 -17.42 10.20 -14.07
N GLN A 93 -17.01 11.47 -14.19
CA GLN A 93 -17.45 12.31 -15.32
C GLN A 93 -16.87 11.81 -16.64
N GLN A 94 -15.61 11.38 -16.65
CA GLN A 94 -14.96 10.84 -17.84
C GLN A 94 -15.61 9.52 -18.29
N ILE A 95 -15.93 8.61 -17.36
CA ILE A 95 -16.68 7.37 -17.61
C ILE A 95 -18.00 7.64 -18.33
N LYS A 96 -18.72 8.70 -17.92
CA LYS A 96 -19.98 9.10 -18.58
C LYS A 96 -19.74 9.68 -19.96
N LYS A 97 -18.75 10.58 -20.08
CA LYS A 97 -18.41 11.25 -21.34
C LYS A 97 -17.99 10.25 -22.41
N ASP A 98 -17.25 9.22 -22.03
CA ASP A 98 -16.77 8.18 -22.94
C ASP A 98 -17.83 7.11 -23.25
N GLY A 99 -19.02 7.19 -22.65
CA GLY A 99 -20.11 6.25 -22.89
C GLY A 99 -19.76 4.81 -22.48
N ILE A 100 -18.95 4.65 -21.43
CA ILE A 100 -18.48 3.33 -20.97
C ILE A 100 -19.68 2.47 -20.57
N THR A 101 -19.73 1.24 -21.09
CA THR A 101 -20.85 0.29 -20.91
C THR A 101 -20.55 -0.82 -19.91
N ARG A 102 -19.29 -0.99 -19.50
CA ARG A 102 -18.87 -1.95 -18.46
C ARG A 102 -17.64 -1.42 -17.74
N LEU A 103 -17.63 -1.51 -16.42
CA LEU A 103 -16.52 -1.03 -15.59
C LEU A 103 -15.87 -2.17 -14.81
N VAL A 104 -14.54 -2.21 -14.80
CA VAL A 104 -13.76 -3.07 -13.92
C VAL A 104 -12.98 -2.21 -12.94
N VAL A 105 -13.14 -2.48 -11.65
CA VAL A 105 -12.44 -1.79 -10.56
C VAL A 105 -11.31 -2.68 -10.09
N LEU A 106 -10.08 -2.23 -10.36
CA LEU A 106 -8.86 -2.88 -9.91
C LEU A 106 -8.20 -2.03 -8.81
N PRO A 107 -8.25 -2.47 -7.54
CA PRO A 107 -7.42 -1.91 -6.48
C PRO A 107 -5.94 -2.16 -6.81
N LEU A 108 -5.10 -1.19 -6.49
CA LEU A 108 -3.66 -1.30 -6.73
C LEU A 108 -2.93 -1.94 -5.54
N TYR A 109 -3.68 -2.25 -4.48
CA TYR A 109 -3.24 -3.07 -3.35
C TYR A 109 -3.54 -4.53 -3.67
N PRO A 110 -2.52 -5.42 -3.72
CA PRO A 110 -2.74 -6.84 -3.98
C PRO A 110 -3.54 -7.51 -2.86
N GLN A 111 -3.24 -7.16 -1.60
CA GLN A 111 -3.96 -7.61 -0.42
C GLN A 111 -5.11 -6.65 -0.11
N TYR A 112 -6.29 -7.20 0.20
CA TYR A 112 -7.42 -6.41 0.64
C TYR A 112 -7.22 -5.96 2.09
N SER A 113 -7.61 -4.72 2.39
CA SER A 113 -7.92 -4.30 3.75
C SER A 113 -9.15 -3.40 3.76
N ILE A 114 -9.92 -3.47 4.86
CA ILE A 114 -11.07 -2.61 5.12
C ILE A 114 -10.69 -1.12 5.06
N SER A 115 -9.46 -0.81 5.47
CA SER A 115 -8.89 0.54 5.50
C SER A 115 -8.46 1.08 4.13
N THR A 116 -8.24 0.20 3.14
CA THR A 116 -7.71 0.57 1.82
C THR A 116 -8.70 0.23 0.71
N SER A 117 -8.59 -0.94 0.08
CA SER A 117 -9.49 -1.38 -0.98
C SER A 117 -10.95 -1.29 -0.54
N GLY A 118 -11.26 -1.72 0.70
CA GLY A 118 -12.62 -1.67 1.23
C GLY A 118 -13.21 -0.27 1.33
N SER A 119 -12.42 0.71 1.78
CA SER A 119 -12.88 2.10 1.88
C SER A 119 -13.04 2.74 0.50
N SER A 120 -12.13 2.46 -0.46
CA SER A 120 -12.25 2.92 -1.86
C SER A 120 -13.50 2.37 -2.53
N ILE A 121 -13.76 1.07 -2.35
CA ILE A 121 -14.94 0.41 -2.90
C ILE A 121 -16.22 1.01 -2.30
N ARG A 122 -16.28 1.24 -0.99
CA ARG A 122 -17.46 1.85 -0.35
C ARG A 122 -17.76 3.26 -0.87
N LEU A 123 -16.73 4.08 -1.09
CA LEU A 123 -16.90 5.41 -1.68
C LEU A 123 -17.41 5.31 -3.12
N LEU A 124 -16.81 4.42 -3.93
CA LEU A 124 -17.26 4.24 -5.31
C LEU A 124 -18.72 3.79 -5.34
N GLN A 125 -19.11 2.86 -4.48
CA GLN A 125 -20.48 2.38 -4.35
C GLN A 125 -21.46 3.47 -3.90
N SER A 126 -21.05 4.45 -3.09
CA SER A 126 -21.93 5.57 -2.74
C SER A 126 -22.13 6.51 -3.92
N ILE A 127 -21.05 6.85 -4.64
CA ILE A 127 -21.12 7.70 -5.84
C ILE A 127 -22.01 7.05 -6.92
N PHE A 128 -21.89 5.73 -7.09
CA PHE A 128 -22.63 5.00 -8.11
C PHE A 128 -24.12 4.90 -7.79
N ARG A 129 -24.47 4.84 -6.50
CA ARG A 129 -25.87 4.85 -6.06
C ARG A 129 -26.55 6.20 -6.27
N GLU A 130 -25.81 7.29 -6.12
CA GLU A 130 -26.33 8.66 -6.25
C GLU A 130 -26.48 9.11 -7.71
N ASP A 131 -25.88 8.38 -8.67
CA ASP A 131 -25.88 8.75 -10.07
C ASP A 131 -26.74 7.81 -10.96
N SER A 132 -27.67 8.38 -11.72
CA SER A 132 -28.63 7.64 -12.55
C SER A 132 -28.02 6.89 -13.75
N TYR A 133 -26.84 7.30 -14.22
CA TYR A 133 -26.11 6.58 -15.26
C TYR A 133 -25.32 5.43 -14.63
N LEU A 134 -24.52 5.73 -13.60
CA LEU A 134 -23.63 4.75 -12.97
C LEU A 134 -24.36 3.64 -12.20
N SER A 135 -25.52 3.95 -11.62
CA SER A 135 -26.35 2.96 -10.88
C SER A 135 -26.81 1.78 -11.76
N ARG A 136 -26.82 1.95 -13.08
CA ARG A 136 -27.18 0.92 -14.06
C ARG A 136 -25.98 0.31 -14.77
N LEU A 137 -24.78 0.85 -14.55
CA LEU A 137 -23.55 0.39 -15.18
C LEU A 137 -23.13 -0.95 -14.57
N PRO A 138 -22.90 -2.01 -15.35
CA PRO A 138 -22.31 -3.25 -14.84
C PRO A 138 -20.90 -3.00 -14.32
N VAL A 139 -20.68 -3.26 -13.03
CA VAL A 139 -19.37 -3.09 -12.36
C VAL A 139 -18.86 -4.44 -11.86
N SER A 140 -17.64 -4.79 -12.24
CA SER A 140 -16.89 -5.91 -11.65
C SER A 140 -15.78 -5.37 -10.76
N ILE A 141 -15.72 -5.82 -9.51
CA ILE A 141 -14.71 -5.36 -8.55
C ILE A 141 -13.77 -6.51 -8.23
N ILE A 142 -12.48 -6.32 -8.48
CA ILE A 142 -11.45 -7.26 -8.06
C ILE A 142 -11.14 -6.96 -6.59
N GLN A 143 -11.48 -7.90 -5.69
CA GLN A 143 -11.32 -7.66 -4.25
C GLN A 143 -9.86 -7.70 -3.80
N SER A 144 -9.11 -8.70 -4.27
CA SER A 144 -7.69 -8.90 -4.00
C SER A 144 -7.06 -9.70 -5.15
N TRP A 145 -5.74 -9.62 -5.28
CA TRP A 145 -5.00 -10.26 -6.37
C TRP A 145 -3.55 -10.64 -5.98
N TYR A 146 -3.26 -10.71 -4.68
CA TYR A 146 -1.93 -11.05 -4.17
C TYR A 146 -1.41 -12.43 -4.61
N GLN A 147 -2.29 -13.38 -4.94
CA GLN A 147 -1.89 -14.74 -5.39
C GLN A 147 -1.57 -14.81 -6.89
N ARG A 148 -1.69 -13.71 -7.64
CA ARG A 148 -1.49 -13.75 -9.09
C ARG A 148 -0.05 -14.13 -9.39
N GLU A 149 0.12 -15.20 -10.17
CA GLU A 149 1.43 -15.76 -10.53
C GLU A 149 2.42 -14.71 -11.04
N GLY A 150 1.96 -13.81 -11.92
CA GLY A 150 2.81 -12.71 -12.43
C GLY A 150 3.32 -11.78 -11.33
N TYR A 151 2.50 -11.46 -10.32
CA TYR A 151 2.91 -10.64 -9.19
C TYR A 151 3.92 -11.38 -8.30
N ILE A 152 3.66 -12.65 -7.98
CA ILE A 152 4.56 -13.50 -7.19
C ILE A 152 5.93 -13.61 -7.88
N LYS A 153 5.94 -13.86 -9.20
CA LYS A 153 7.17 -13.94 -10.01
C LYS A 153 7.91 -12.61 -10.05
N SER A 154 7.23 -11.50 -10.30
CA SER A 154 7.86 -10.17 -10.27
C SER A 154 8.49 -9.84 -8.92
N MET A 155 7.83 -10.20 -7.82
CA MET A 155 8.38 -10.02 -6.47
C MET A 155 9.64 -10.87 -6.27
N ALA A 156 9.60 -12.14 -6.67
CA ALA A 156 10.76 -13.02 -6.61
C ALA A 156 11.92 -12.51 -7.47
N ASP A 157 11.66 -12.05 -8.71
CA ASP A 157 12.67 -11.48 -9.61
C ASP A 157 13.38 -10.28 -8.96
N LEU A 158 12.63 -9.38 -8.34
CA LEU A 158 13.18 -8.20 -7.66
C LEU A 158 14.02 -8.59 -6.43
N ILE A 159 13.55 -9.55 -5.64
CA ILE A 159 14.29 -10.03 -4.48
C ILE A 159 15.61 -10.69 -4.90
N GLU A 160 15.59 -11.58 -5.89
CA GLU A 160 16.81 -12.24 -6.40
C GLU A 160 17.80 -11.23 -6.96
N LYS A 161 17.31 -10.27 -7.74
CA LYS A 161 18.14 -9.20 -8.29
C LYS A 161 18.84 -8.39 -7.18
N GLU A 162 18.10 -7.98 -6.14
CA GLU A 162 18.71 -7.20 -5.06
C GLU A 162 19.61 -8.05 -4.16
N LEU A 163 19.31 -9.33 -3.95
CA LEU A 163 20.20 -10.26 -3.24
C LEU A 163 21.58 -10.34 -3.91
N GLN A 164 21.64 -10.33 -5.24
CA GLN A 164 22.91 -10.35 -6.00
C GLN A 164 23.77 -9.10 -5.80
N SER A 165 23.21 -8.00 -5.28
CA SER A 165 23.99 -6.80 -4.96
C SER A 165 24.84 -6.94 -3.69
N PHE A 166 24.55 -7.94 -2.84
CA PHE A 166 25.30 -8.23 -1.63
C PHE A 166 26.54 -9.07 -1.93
N SER A 167 27.61 -8.85 -1.17
CA SER A 167 28.85 -9.65 -1.29
C SER A 167 28.66 -11.11 -0.90
N LYS A 168 27.67 -11.39 -0.04
CA LYS A 168 27.29 -12.74 0.42
C LYS A 168 25.77 -12.91 0.39
N PRO A 169 25.17 -13.12 -0.80
CA PRO A 169 23.72 -13.19 -0.97
C PRO A 169 23.04 -14.23 -0.07
N ASP A 170 23.67 -15.39 0.14
CA ASP A 170 23.10 -16.51 0.91
C ASP A 170 23.00 -16.22 2.42
N GLU A 171 23.78 -15.26 2.95
CA GLU A 171 23.76 -14.88 4.37
C GLU A 171 22.73 -13.76 4.67
N VAL A 172 22.06 -13.22 3.65
CA VAL A 172 21.13 -12.08 3.79
C VAL A 172 19.79 -12.53 4.39
N MET A 173 19.29 -11.80 5.38
CA MET A 173 17.92 -11.96 5.89
C MET A 173 16.94 -11.19 5.01
N ILE A 174 15.91 -11.85 4.49
CA ILE A 174 14.81 -11.18 3.78
C ILE A 174 13.82 -10.64 4.82
N PHE A 175 13.65 -9.32 4.85
CA PHE A 175 12.79 -8.64 5.81
C PHE A 175 11.58 -8.04 5.11
N PHE A 176 10.44 -8.72 5.18
CA PHE A 176 9.20 -8.21 4.64
C PHE A 176 8.62 -7.14 5.58
N SER A 177 8.50 -5.91 5.08
CA SER A 177 7.88 -4.81 5.82
C SER A 177 6.51 -4.49 5.24
N ALA A 178 5.47 -4.71 6.04
CA ALA A 178 4.10 -4.38 5.72
C ALA A 178 3.62 -3.20 6.57
N HIS A 179 2.68 -2.40 6.06
CA HIS A 179 2.05 -1.40 6.91
C HIS A 179 1.12 -2.10 7.90
N GLY A 180 1.18 -1.72 9.18
CA GLY A 180 0.30 -2.29 10.19
C GLY A 180 -1.16 -1.91 9.97
N VAL A 181 -2.05 -2.67 10.60
CA VAL A 181 -3.45 -2.28 10.81
C VAL A 181 -3.79 -2.46 12.29
N PRO A 182 -4.79 -1.74 12.82
CA PRO A 182 -5.31 -2.01 14.16
C PRO A 182 -5.71 -3.48 14.31
N VAL A 183 -5.42 -4.09 15.47
CA VAL A 183 -5.78 -5.50 15.74
C VAL A 183 -7.28 -5.73 15.63
N THR A 184 -8.08 -4.76 16.10
CA THR A 184 -9.54 -4.79 16.02
C THR A 184 -10.08 -4.92 14.60
N TYR A 185 -9.34 -4.47 13.58
CA TYR A 185 -9.77 -4.69 12.20
C TYR A 185 -9.73 -6.16 11.82
N VAL A 186 -8.69 -6.87 12.25
CA VAL A 186 -8.50 -8.28 11.93
C VAL A 186 -9.39 -9.14 12.82
N GLU A 187 -9.38 -8.90 14.12
CA GLU A 187 -10.07 -9.75 15.11
C GLU A 187 -11.57 -9.48 15.19
N ASP A 188 -11.98 -8.20 15.24
CA ASP A 188 -13.40 -7.87 15.44
C ASP A 188 -14.15 -7.69 14.12
N ALA A 189 -13.50 -7.04 13.13
CA ALA A 189 -14.13 -6.71 11.85
C ALA A 189 -13.86 -7.73 10.73
N GLY A 190 -13.03 -8.74 10.99
CA GLY A 190 -12.71 -9.80 10.03
C GLY A 190 -11.93 -9.33 8.79
N ASP A 191 -11.06 -8.32 8.95
CA ASP A 191 -10.18 -7.85 7.88
C ASP A 191 -9.19 -8.97 7.48
N PRO A 192 -9.25 -9.49 6.23
CA PRO A 192 -8.41 -10.60 5.79
C PRO A 192 -6.94 -10.19 5.54
N TYR A 193 -6.59 -8.92 5.76
CA TYR A 193 -5.28 -8.36 5.43
C TYR A 193 -4.10 -9.16 6.00
N ARG A 194 -4.16 -9.60 7.27
CA ARG A 194 -3.09 -10.39 7.89
C ARG A 194 -2.89 -11.70 7.13
N ASP A 195 -3.97 -12.47 6.98
CA ASP A 195 -3.92 -13.80 6.39
C ASP A 195 -3.51 -13.72 4.91
N GLN A 196 -3.99 -12.72 4.16
CA GLN A 196 -3.57 -12.48 2.77
C GLN A 196 -2.12 -12.03 2.66
N MET A 197 -1.59 -11.27 3.63
CA MET A 197 -0.19 -10.83 3.65
C MET A 197 0.74 -12.03 3.91
N GLU A 198 0.42 -12.84 4.92
CA GLU A 198 1.19 -14.03 5.26
C GLU A 198 1.16 -15.06 4.11
N ASP A 199 -0.01 -15.28 3.51
CA ASP A 199 -0.14 -16.18 2.36
C ASP A 199 0.60 -15.66 1.11
N CYS A 200 0.58 -14.35 0.88
CA CYS A 200 1.38 -13.71 -0.19
C CYS A 200 2.87 -13.95 0.00
N ILE A 201 3.39 -13.73 1.21
CA ILE A 201 4.81 -13.94 1.53
C ILE A 201 5.17 -15.41 1.39
N ARG A 202 4.31 -16.32 1.87
CA ARG A 202 4.47 -17.76 1.69
C ARG A 202 4.62 -18.13 0.22
N LEU A 203 3.78 -17.59 -0.67
CA LEU A 203 3.85 -17.83 -2.11
C LEU A 203 5.14 -17.27 -2.74
N ILE A 204 5.56 -16.05 -2.35
CA ILE A 204 6.83 -15.46 -2.81
C ILE A 204 8.02 -16.32 -2.38
N MET A 205 8.06 -16.74 -1.11
CA MET A 205 9.14 -17.58 -0.59
C MET A 205 9.15 -18.98 -1.22
N GLN A 206 7.98 -19.53 -1.58
CA GLN A 206 7.89 -20.78 -2.34
C GLN A 206 8.48 -20.64 -3.74
N GLU A 207 8.17 -19.55 -4.44
CA GLU A 207 8.74 -19.23 -5.75
C GLU A 207 10.26 -19.07 -5.67
N LEU A 208 10.76 -18.29 -4.69
CA LEU A 208 12.20 -18.13 -4.46
C LEU A 208 12.89 -19.48 -4.19
N LYS A 209 12.30 -20.31 -3.33
CA LYS A 209 12.83 -21.64 -3.04
C LYS A 209 12.87 -22.54 -4.28
N ALA A 210 11.85 -22.46 -5.15
CA ALA A 210 11.81 -23.21 -6.40
C ALA A 210 12.93 -22.80 -7.37
N ARG A 211 13.43 -21.56 -7.25
CA ARG A 211 14.54 -21.01 -8.03
C ARG A 211 15.93 -21.24 -7.42
N GLY A 212 15.99 -21.84 -6.23
CA GLY A 212 17.25 -22.11 -5.52
C GLY A 212 17.62 -21.06 -4.46
N THR A 213 16.78 -20.05 -4.23
CA THR A 213 16.99 -19.03 -3.19
C THR A 213 16.41 -19.51 -1.86
N ALA A 214 17.28 -19.80 -0.88
CA ALA A 214 16.91 -20.42 0.39
C ALA A 214 17.11 -19.53 1.63
N ASN A 215 17.17 -18.21 1.43
CA ASN A 215 17.36 -17.24 2.51
C ASN A 215 16.27 -17.34 3.59
N ASN A 216 16.67 -17.08 4.83
CA ASN A 216 15.72 -16.87 5.92
C ASN A 216 14.91 -15.60 5.67
N HIS A 217 13.68 -15.58 6.19
CA HIS A 217 12.83 -14.42 6.10
C HIS A 217 12.07 -14.15 7.39
N THR A 218 11.63 -12.90 7.56
CA THR A 218 10.69 -12.51 8.60
C THR A 218 9.72 -11.44 8.08
N LEU A 219 8.57 -11.31 8.74
CA LEU A 219 7.56 -10.30 8.47
C LEU A 219 7.41 -9.40 9.70
N ALA A 220 7.43 -8.08 9.48
CA ALA A 220 7.08 -7.12 10.51
C ALA A 220 6.17 -6.01 9.97
N TYR A 221 5.45 -5.39 10.89
CA TYR A 221 4.48 -4.33 10.61
C TYR A 221 5.01 -2.97 11.07
N GLN A 222 4.92 -1.96 10.20
CA GLN A 222 5.38 -0.60 10.46
C GLN A 222 4.22 0.41 10.57
N SER A 223 4.57 1.65 10.89
CA SER A 223 3.66 2.81 10.87
C SER A 223 2.49 2.75 11.88
N ARG A 224 2.73 2.24 13.08
CA ARG A 224 1.77 2.28 14.21
C ARG A 224 1.51 3.71 14.68
N VAL A 225 0.25 4.03 14.97
CA VAL A 225 -0.17 5.37 15.40
C VAL A 225 -1.20 5.35 16.53
N GLY A 226 -1.05 6.26 17.49
CA GLY A 226 -1.98 6.39 18.60
C GLY A 226 -1.87 5.25 19.63
N PRO A 227 -2.78 5.24 20.63
CA PRO A 227 -2.71 4.32 21.77
C PRO A 227 -3.35 2.94 21.51
N VAL A 228 -3.91 2.72 20.31
CA VAL A 228 -4.57 1.45 19.97
C VAL A 228 -3.56 0.34 19.71
N GLN A 229 -3.95 -0.91 19.88
CA GLN A 229 -3.08 -2.05 19.56
C GLN A 229 -3.04 -2.28 18.05
N TRP A 230 -1.84 -2.47 17.51
CA TRP A 230 -1.57 -2.75 16.10
C TRP A 230 -1.06 -4.17 15.91
N LEU A 231 -1.18 -4.68 14.68
CA LEU A 231 -0.60 -5.98 14.32
C LEU A 231 0.90 -6.02 14.64
N LYS A 232 1.30 -7.15 15.21
CA LYS A 232 2.68 -7.49 15.58
C LYS A 232 3.22 -8.58 14.64
N PRO A 233 4.54 -8.73 14.54
CA PRO A 233 5.58 -8.01 15.28
C PRO A 233 5.90 -6.63 14.68
N TYR A 234 6.44 -5.71 15.49
CA TYR A 234 6.71 -4.34 15.05
C TYR A 234 8.08 -4.20 14.40
N THR A 235 8.18 -3.45 13.31
CA THR A 235 9.42 -3.32 12.51
C THR A 235 10.60 -2.82 13.34
N ASP A 236 10.40 -1.82 14.20
CA ASP A 236 11.44 -1.28 15.08
C ASP A 236 11.94 -2.30 16.12
N GLU A 237 11.02 -3.06 16.72
CA GLU A 237 11.37 -4.10 17.70
C GLU A 237 12.09 -5.29 17.05
N VAL A 238 11.61 -5.76 15.89
CA VAL A 238 12.24 -6.89 15.16
C VAL A 238 13.63 -6.52 14.65
N LEU A 239 13.84 -5.30 14.16
CA LEU A 239 15.17 -4.87 13.69
C LEU A 239 16.21 -4.90 14.82
N VAL A 240 15.83 -4.46 16.03
CA VAL A 240 16.70 -4.54 17.21
C VAL A 240 17.00 -6.00 17.56
N GLU A 241 15.99 -6.87 17.58
CA GLU A 241 16.15 -8.29 17.86
C GLU A 241 17.06 -8.99 16.83
N LEU A 242 16.88 -8.71 15.54
CA LEU A 242 17.73 -9.27 14.48
C LEU A 242 19.19 -8.82 14.64
N GLY A 243 19.42 -7.55 14.96
CA GLY A 243 20.77 -7.04 15.25
C GLY A 243 21.41 -7.72 16.46
N GLN A 244 20.66 -7.91 17.55
CA GLN A 244 21.11 -8.63 18.74
C GLN A 244 21.42 -10.11 18.46
N ASN A 245 20.66 -10.73 17.56
CA ASN A 245 20.88 -12.10 17.09
C ASN A 245 22.00 -12.23 16.04
N GLY A 246 22.72 -11.14 15.76
CA GLY A 246 23.90 -11.15 14.89
C GLY A 246 23.61 -11.11 13.39
N VAL A 247 22.38 -10.75 12.99
CA VAL A 247 22.05 -10.51 11.58
C VAL A 247 22.76 -9.24 11.12
N LYS A 248 23.66 -9.36 10.14
CA LYS A 248 24.49 -8.26 9.64
C LYS A 248 24.03 -7.69 8.29
N ASN A 249 23.29 -8.49 7.53
CA ASN A 249 22.83 -8.13 6.19
C ASN A 249 21.32 -8.37 6.10
N LEU A 250 20.58 -7.34 5.69
CA LEU A 250 19.12 -7.37 5.63
C LEU A 250 18.64 -6.74 4.32
N LEU A 251 17.79 -7.47 3.60
CA LEU A 251 17.08 -6.99 2.42
C LEU A 251 15.66 -6.64 2.80
N ALA A 252 15.34 -5.35 2.88
CA ALA A 252 13.99 -4.88 3.19
C ALA A 252 13.08 -4.96 1.94
N VAL A 253 11.98 -5.69 2.05
CA VAL A 253 11.01 -5.90 0.97
C VAL A 253 9.66 -5.29 1.33
N PRO A 254 9.26 -4.18 0.70
CA PRO A 254 7.94 -3.57 0.91
C PRO A 254 6.85 -4.35 0.15
N VAL A 255 6.13 -5.25 0.84
CA VAL A 255 5.17 -6.18 0.19
C VAL A 255 3.82 -5.52 -0.14
N ARG A 256 3.43 -4.47 0.57
CA ARG A 256 2.08 -3.89 0.44
C ARG A 256 1.89 -3.01 -0.81
N TYR A 257 2.96 -2.42 -1.34
CA TYR A 257 2.87 -1.38 -2.37
C TYR A 257 3.56 -1.80 -3.66
N VAL A 258 2.74 -2.04 -4.69
CA VAL A 258 3.19 -2.33 -6.07
C VAL A 258 4.01 -1.18 -6.67
N TYR A 259 3.92 0.01 -6.09
CA TYR A 259 4.63 1.22 -6.50
C TYR A 259 5.99 1.43 -5.82
N MET A 260 6.18 0.96 -4.60
CA MET A 260 7.43 1.25 -3.85
C MET A 260 8.59 0.33 -4.25
N LEU A 261 8.30 -0.70 -5.04
CA LEU A 261 9.26 -1.70 -5.48
C LEU A 261 10.24 -1.21 -6.56
N LEU A 262 9.93 -0.11 -7.25
CA LEU A 262 10.80 0.41 -8.32
C LEU A 262 11.88 1.39 -7.84
N ASP A 263 11.75 2.00 -6.65
CA ASP A 263 12.65 3.09 -6.21
C ASP A 263 13.28 2.93 -4.81
N ASN A 264 12.82 2.01 -3.94
CA ASN A 264 13.17 2.04 -2.51
C ASN A 264 13.64 0.72 -1.87
N MET A 265 14.25 -0.19 -2.63
CA MET A 265 15.08 -1.25 -2.03
C MET A 265 16.38 -0.58 -1.53
N ARG A 266 16.42 -0.13 -0.26
CA ARG A 266 17.65 0.42 0.34
C ARG A 266 18.09 -0.41 1.54
N VAL A 267 19.39 -0.66 1.57
CA VAL A 267 20.15 -1.26 2.66
C VAL A 267 19.87 -0.49 3.95
N VAL A 268 19.37 -1.18 4.98
CA VAL A 268 19.38 -0.68 6.36
C VAL A 268 20.75 -1.07 6.93
N GLY A 269 21.72 -0.20 6.71
CA GLY A 269 23.10 -0.42 7.12
C GLY A 269 23.80 0.92 7.17
N ASP A 270 23.44 1.71 8.17
CA ASP A 270 24.28 2.70 8.84
C ASP A 270 23.42 3.33 9.93
N HIS A 271 23.85 3.16 11.19
CA HIS A 271 23.16 3.52 12.45
C HIS A 271 22.40 2.35 13.10
N CYS A 272 23.16 1.32 13.49
CA CYS A 272 22.89 0.59 14.73
C CYS A 272 23.52 1.35 15.90
#